data_AF-A0A971GYP7-F1
#
_entry.id   AF-A0A971GYP7-F1
#
_cell.length_a   1.000
_cell.length_b   1.000
_cell.length_c   1.000
_cell.angle_alpha   90.00
_cell.angle_beta   90.00
_cell.angle_gamma   90.00
#
_symmetry.space_group_name_H-M   'P 1'
#
loop_
_entity.id
_entity.type
_entity.pdbx_description
1 polymer ?
#
loop_
_entity_poly.entity_id
_entity_poly.type
_entity_poly.pdbx_seq_one_letter_code
_entity_poly.pdbx_strand_id
1 'polypeptide(L)'
;MLDDRKIKVLYAIINSYIVSAEPIGSRTITKKYDLGVSSATIRNEMSDLEELGYLNKPHTSAGRVPSDKAYRLYVNQLLNTGKLKMDIKKKEEIKKALISEASEIDELIQNSAKVLSAITSYTALALSPQLKKSKLKHIQLLPIDDLKVLLVLVNDSGIVKNTIFRLDKKIDEDQLIVISNFLNHKLKGLTIEDIGREMDNDIFKEMYEYKKIIDNIIPIINKTFNDIDSVEVYADGVNKIFDFPEYKDLDKAKSFISFIEDKELLANILLSNTNGNEIEITIGNENIYDPIKECSLITTTYKLGDVTIGKIGVIGPTRMDYPMVINALKLFSANLTEILEMLVGR
;
A
#
# COMPACT_ATOMS: atom_id res chain seq x y z
N MET A 1 20.81 4.13 -32.73
CA MET A 1 19.34 4.28 -32.64
C MET A 1 18.75 2.95 -32.19
N LEU A 2 17.68 2.95 -31.39
CA LEU A 2 17.03 1.71 -30.97
C LEU A 2 16.15 1.21 -32.12
N ASP A 3 16.46 0.05 -32.68
CA ASP A 3 15.65 -0.63 -33.69
C ASP A 3 14.84 -1.78 -33.08
N ASP A 4 13.88 -2.30 -33.83
CA ASP A 4 12.99 -3.39 -33.38
C ASP A 4 13.76 -4.64 -32.95
N ARG A 5 14.93 -4.90 -33.54
CA ARG A 5 15.75 -6.06 -33.21
C ARG A 5 16.44 -5.86 -31.87
N LYS A 6 17.04 -4.70 -31.64
CA LYS A 6 17.63 -4.32 -30.33
C LYS A 6 16.60 -4.39 -29.22
N ILE A 7 15.36 -3.94 -29.47
CA ILE A 7 14.25 -4.06 -28.51
C ILE A 7 13.95 -5.52 -28.18
N LYS A 8 13.79 -6.38 -29.20
CA LYS A 8 13.55 -7.82 -28.99
C LYS A 8 14.67 -8.50 -28.20
N VAL A 9 15.92 -8.19 -28.51
CA VAL A 9 17.10 -8.71 -27.79
C VAL A 9 17.10 -8.21 -26.34
N LEU A 10 16.88 -6.92 -26.10
CA LEU A 10 16.80 -6.34 -24.77
C LEU A 10 15.71 -7.02 -23.93
N TYR A 11 14.55 -7.30 -24.52
CA TYR A 11 13.44 -7.92 -23.80
C TYR A 11 13.70 -9.38 -23.48
N ALA A 12 14.35 -10.10 -24.40
CA ALA A 12 14.79 -11.46 -24.13
C ALA A 12 15.80 -11.51 -22.96
N ILE A 13 16.68 -10.51 -22.86
CA ILE A 13 17.63 -10.35 -21.74
C ILE A 13 16.89 -10.04 -20.45
N ILE A 14 16.00 -9.05 -20.43
CA ILE A 14 15.21 -8.67 -19.25
C ILE A 14 14.43 -9.87 -18.73
N ASN A 15 13.65 -10.53 -19.58
CA ASN A 15 12.84 -11.70 -19.19
C ASN A 15 13.71 -12.86 -18.68
N SER A 16 14.91 -13.06 -19.25
CA SER A 16 15.83 -14.08 -18.75
C SER A 16 16.45 -13.72 -17.41
N TYR A 17 16.76 -12.43 -17.21
CA TYR A 17 17.38 -11.93 -15.98
C TYR A 17 16.39 -11.90 -14.81
N ILE A 18 15.11 -11.54 -15.05
CA ILE A 18 14.02 -11.62 -14.05
C ILE A 18 13.98 -13.01 -13.39
N VAL A 19 14.08 -14.06 -14.22
CA VAL A 19 14.00 -15.46 -13.77
C VAL A 19 15.30 -15.96 -13.15
N SER A 20 16.45 -15.65 -13.74
CA SER A 20 17.73 -16.29 -13.36
C SER A 20 18.53 -15.52 -12.31
N ALA A 21 18.36 -14.19 -12.22
CA ALA A 21 19.25 -13.31 -11.45
C ALA A 21 20.74 -13.41 -11.87
N GLU A 22 21.04 -13.96 -13.04
CA GLU A 22 22.40 -14.20 -13.53
C GLU A 22 22.70 -13.41 -14.80
N PRO A 23 23.93 -12.92 -15.01
CA PRO A 23 24.31 -12.21 -16.23
C PRO A 23 24.02 -13.03 -17.50
N ILE A 24 23.28 -12.43 -18.45
CA ILE A 24 22.78 -13.15 -19.62
C ILE A 24 23.77 -13.09 -20.77
N GLY A 25 24.16 -14.26 -21.29
CA GLY A 25 25.01 -14.38 -22.47
C GLY A 25 24.22 -14.52 -23.77
N SER A 26 24.83 -14.15 -24.90
CA SER A 26 24.18 -14.23 -26.22
C SER A 26 23.75 -15.65 -26.60
N ARG A 27 24.50 -16.68 -26.20
CA ARG A 27 24.15 -18.09 -26.40
C ARG A 27 22.86 -18.50 -25.67
N THR A 28 22.64 -17.96 -24.47
CA THR A 28 21.42 -18.21 -23.69
C THR A 28 20.20 -17.69 -24.44
N ILE A 29 20.31 -16.49 -25.02
CA ILE A 29 19.23 -15.89 -25.81
C ILE A 29 18.94 -16.71 -27.07
N THR A 30 19.95 -17.06 -27.87
CA THR A 30 19.74 -17.85 -29.11
C THR A 30 19.08 -19.20 -28.84
N LYS A 31 19.37 -19.85 -27.71
CA LYS A 31 18.78 -21.15 -27.36
C LYS A 31 17.33 -21.03 -26.87
N LYS A 32 17.00 -19.96 -26.14
CA LYS A 32 15.70 -19.81 -25.47
C LYS A 32 14.69 -19.03 -26.30
N TYR A 33 15.15 -18.14 -27.18
CA TYR A 33 14.31 -17.27 -28.00
C TYR A 33 14.61 -17.47 -29.47
N ASP A 34 13.57 -17.71 -30.26
CA ASP A 34 13.68 -17.78 -31.72
C ASP A 34 13.66 -16.36 -32.33
N LEU A 35 14.82 -15.70 -32.26
CA LEU A 35 15.00 -14.35 -32.81
C LEU A 35 15.47 -14.36 -34.26
N GLY A 36 15.66 -15.54 -34.88
CA GLY A 36 16.11 -15.68 -36.27
C GLY A 36 17.53 -15.17 -36.54
N VAL A 37 18.36 -15.00 -35.51
CA VAL A 37 19.73 -14.43 -35.63
C VAL A 37 20.78 -15.25 -34.89
N SER A 38 22.03 -15.16 -35.36
CA SER A 38 23.16 -15.88 -34.78
C SER A 38 23.58 -15.33 -33.41
N SER A 39 24.25 -16.15 -32.60
CA SER A 39 24.82 -15.72 -31.32
C SER A 39 25.86 -14.59 -31.46
N ALA A 40 26.56 -14.51 -32.61
CA ALA A 40 27.48 -13.41 -32.91
C ALA A 40 26.72 -12.09 -33.15
N THR A 41 25.62 -12.15 -33.91
CA THR A 41 24.74 -10.99 -34.13
C THR A 41 24.18 -10.48 -32.80
N ILE A 42 23.64 -11.37 -31.95
CA ILE A 42 23.13 -10.97 -30.63
C ILE A 42 24.22 -10.34 -29.78
N ARG A 43 25.46 -10.85 -29.83
CA ARG A 43 26.58 -10.26 -29.08
C ARG A 43 26.86 -8.82 -29.53
N ASN A 44 26.78 -8.53 -30.83
CA ASN A 44 26.93 -7.16 -31.34
C ASN A 44 25.78 -6.26 -30.86
N GLU A 45 24.53 -6.73 -30.95
CA GLU A 45 23.38 -5.95 -30.44
C GLU A 45 23.49 -5.69 -28.93
N MET A 46 24.02 -6.65 -28.16
CA MET A 46 24.28 -6.48 -26.72
C MET A 46 25.36 -5.42 -26.44
N SER A 47 26.40 -5.34 -27.27
CA SER A 47 27.42 -4.28 -27.18
C SER A 47 26.80 -2.92 -27.48
N ASP A 48 26.00 -2.80 -28.55
CA ASP A 48 25.30 -1.56 -28.88
C ASP A 48 24.37 -1.12 -27.73
N LEU A 49 23.63 -2.06 -27.13
CA LEU A 49 22.75 -1.79 -26.00
C LEU A 49 23.50 -1.35 -24.73
N GLU A 50 24.72 -1.87 -24.53
CA GLU A 50 25.62 -1.44 -23.45
C GLU A 50 26.11 -0.01 -23.70
N GLU A 51 26.57 0.32 -24.91
CA GLU A 51 26.98 1.68 -25.28
C GLU A 51 25.83 2.69 -25.14
N LEU A 52 24.59 2.26 -25.40
CA LEU A 52 23.38 3.07 -25.21
C LEU A 52 22.92 3.17 -23.74
N GLY A 53 23.59 2.47 -22.82
CA GLY A 53 23.31 2.48 -21.37
C GLY A 53 22.11 1.64 -20.93
N TYR A 54 21.61 0.74 -21.78
CA TYR A 54 20.52 -0.19 -21.43
C TYR A 54 21.01 -1.47 -20.75
N LEU A 55 22.26 -1.84 -21.01
CA LEU A 55 22.88 -3.02 -20.42
C LEU A 55 24.14 -2.61 -19.68
N ASN A 56 24.42 -3.30 -18.58
CA ASN A 56 25.67 -3.19 -17.85
C ASN A 56 26.42 -4.52 -17.89
N LYS A 57 27.73 -4.43 -17.74
CA LYS A 57 28.62 -5.59 -17.65
C LYS A 57 29.21 -5.66 -16.24
N PRO A 58 28.77 -6.59 -15.38
CA PRO A 58 29.23 -6.65 -14.00
C PRO A 58 30.73 -7.02 -13.91
N HIS A 59 31.20 -7.90 -14.81
CA HIS A 59 32.62 -8.28 -14.92
C HIS A 59 33.03 -8.51 -16.38
N THR A 60 34.33 -8.40 -16.67
CA THR A 60 34.91 -8.46 -18.03
C THR A 60 34.62 -9.76 -18.79
N SER A 61 34.35 -10.87 -18.11
CA SER A 61 33.97 -12.18 -18.68
C SER A 61 32.50 -12.54 -18.52
N ALA A 62 31.71 -11.75 -17.76
CA ALA A 62 30.32 -12.02 -17.49
C ALA A 62 29.41 -11.64 -18.69
N GLY A 63 28.17 -12.15 -18.66
CA GLY A 63 27.10 -11.72 -19.55
C GLY A 63 26.72 -10.25 -19.38
N ARG A 64 25.49 -9.89 -19.74
CA ARG A 64 24.94 -8.54 -19.50
C ARG A 64 23.76 -8.59 -18.54
N VAL A 65 23.62 -7.52 -17.77
CA VAL A 65 22.48 -7.28 -16.88
C VAL A 65 21.73 -6.03 -17.33
N PRO A 66 20.39 -5.99 -17.21
CA PRO A 66 19.63 -4.76 -17.51
C PRO A 66 19.99 -3.62 -16.56
N SER A 67 19.98 -2.39 -17.06
CA SER A 67 20.01 -1.18 -16.23
C SER A 67 18.60 -0.71 -15.87
N ASP A 68 18.47 0.22 -14.93
CA ASP A 68 17.20 0.88 -14.61
C ASP A 68 16.53 1.47 -15.86
N LYS A 69 17.35 2.05 -16.75
CA LYS A 69 16.90 2.59 -18.05
C LYS A 69 16.26 1.53 -18.93
N ALA A 70 16.77 0.29 -18.92
CA ALA A 70 16.17 -0.82 -19.64
C ALA A 70 14.84 -1.26 -19.06
N TYR A 71 14.74 -1.36 -17.73
CA TYR A 71 13.47 -1.66 -17.07
C TYR A 71 12.42 -0.58 -17.33
N ARG A 72 12.80 0.71 -17.26
CA ARG A 72 11.92 1.84 -17.59
C ARG A 72 11.38 1.74 -19.02
N LEU A 73 12.24 1.47 -20.01
CA LEU A 73 11.80 1.26 -21.40
C LEU A 73 10.83 0.09 -21.52
N TYR A 74 11.16 -1.04 -20.89
CA TYR A 74 10.36 -2.26 -20.90
C TYR A 74 8.96 -2.03 -20.33
N VAL A 75 8.88 -1.44 -19.13
CA VAL A 75 7.63 -1.12 -18.45
C VAL A 75 6.79 -0.13 -19.25
N ASN A 76 7.39 0.92 -19.82
CA ASN A 76 6.66 1.90 -20.63
C ASN A 76 5.98 1.23 -21.85
N GLN A 77 6.65 0.29 -22.52
CA GLN A 77 5.99 -0.44 -23.61
C GLN A 77 4.92 -1.42 -23.11
N LEU A 78 5.13 -2.09 -21.98
CA LEU A 78 4.11 -2.96 -21.38
C LEU A 78 2.80 -2.18 -21.16
N LEU A 79 2.89 -0.99 -20.57
CA LEU A 79 1.74 -0.12 -20.31
C LEU A 79 1.08 0.35 -21.61
N ASN A 80 1.87 0.72 -22.63
CA ASN A 80 1.35 1.22 -23.91
C ASN A 80 0.68 0.14 -24.77
N THR A 81 1.03 -1.14 -24.61
CA THR A 81 0.46 -2.20 -25.46
C THR A 81 -0.99 -2.54 -25.11
N GLY A 82 -1.51 -2.16 -23.93
CA GLY A 82 -2.90 -2.41 -23.53
C GLY A 82 -3.31 -3.90 -23.54
N LYS A 83 -2.34 -4.83 -23.65
CA LYS A 83 -2.59 -6.28 -23.83
C LYS A 83 -2.93 -7.02 -22.55
N LEU A 84 -2.99 -6.31 -21.42
CA LEU A 84 -3.30 -6.87 -20.11
C LEU A 84 -4.83 -6.98 -19.96
N LYS A 85 -5.41 -8.05 -20.52
CA LYS A 85 -6.82 -8.38 -20.28
C LYS A 85 -6.99 -8.86 -18.85
N MET A 86 -8.04 -8.36 -18.19
CA MET A 86 -8.40 -8.76 -16.84
C MET A 86 -8.88 -10.22 -16.84
N ASP A 87 -8.22 -11.07 -16.06
CA ASP A 87 -8.63 -12.46 -15.86
C ASP A 87 -9.78 -12.51 -14.85
N ILE A 88 -11.00 -12.70 -15.35
CA ILE A 88 -12.23 -12.67 -14.55
C ILE A 88 -12.20 -13.76 -13.47
N LYS A 89 -11.64 -14.94 -13.75
CA LYS A 89 -11.59 -16.03 -12.75
C LYS A 89 -10.67 -15.65 -11.59
N LYS A 90 -9.48 -15.13 -11.90
CA LYS A 90 -8.56 -14.63 -10.88
C LYS A 90 -9.14 -13.47 -10.10
N LYS A 91 -9.88 -12.57 -10.76
CA LYS A 91 -10.58 -11.46 -10.08
C LYS A 91 -11.49 -12.00 -8.97
N GLU A 92 -12.33 -12.99 -9.28
CA GLU A 92 -13.26 -13.60 -8.32
C GLU A 92 -12.56 -14.38 -7.20
N GLU A 93 -11.48 -15.09 -7.50
CA GLU A 93 -10.67 -15.78 -6.49
C GLU A 93 -10.05 -14.80 -5.50
N ILE A 94 -9.45 -13.72 -6.00
CA ILE A 94 -8.89 -12.64 -5.15
C ILE A 94 -10.01 -11.99 -4.32
N LYS A 95 -11.16 -11.69 -4.93
CA LYS A 95 -12.28 -11.07 -4.22
C LYS A 95 -12.73 -11.92 -3.03
N LYS A 96 -12.85 -13.23 -3.21
CA LYS A 96 -13.19 -14.16 -2.10
C LYS A 96 -12.13 -14.15 -1.00
N ALA A 97 -10.85 -14.19 -1.37
CA ALA A 97 -9.76 -14.13 -0.40
C ALA A 97 -9.78 -12.82 0.43
N LEU A 98 -10.04 -11.69 -0.24
CA LEU A 98 -10.13 -10.38 0.41
C LEU A 98 -11.26 -10.30 1.44
N ILE A 99 -12.44 -10.86 1.13
CA ILE A 99 -13.63 -10.79 1.99
C ILE A 99 -13.60 -11.84 3.11
N SER A 100 -12.92 -12.98 2.91
CA SER A 100 -13.00 -14.12 3.84
C SER A 100 -12.52 -13.86 5.27
N GLU A 101 -11.68 -12.83 5.47
CA GLU A 101 -11.08 -12.46 6.77
C GLU A 101 -11.39 -11.00 7.15
N ALA A 102 -12.33 -10.32 6.48
CA ALA A 102 -12.57 -8.89 6.68
C ALA A 102 -14.03 -8.58 7.07
N SER A 103 -14.22 -8.14 8.31
CA SER A 103 -15.50 -7.59 8.80
C SER A 103 -15.53 -6.06 8.70
N GLU A 104 -14.36 -5.43 8.79
CA GLU A 104 -14.19 -3.97 8.77
C GLU A 104 -13.28 -3.50 7.63
N ILE A 105 -13.31 -2.21 7.34
CA ILE A 105 -12.50 -1.60 6.27
C ILE A 105 -11.01 -1.75 6.55
N ASP A 106 -10.56 -1.52 7.78
CA ASP A 106 -9.14 -1.65 8.15
C ASP A 106 -8.65 -3.10 7.98
N GLU A 107 -9.44 -4.08 8.41
CA GLU A 107 -9.15 -5.51 8.20
C GLU A 107 -9.09 -5.86 6.71
N LEU A 108 -9.98 -5.31 5.88
CA LEU A 108 -9.96 -5.50 4.43
C LEU A 108 -8.65 -4.98 3.82
N ILE A 109 -8.23 -3.78 4.20
CA ILE A 109 -6.98 -3.19 3.69
C ILE A 109 -5.77 -3.98 4.18
N GLN A 110 -5.71 -4.37 5.45
CA GLN A 110 -4.65 -5.21 5.98
C GLN A 110 -4.58 -6.57 5.27
N ASN A 111 -5.72 -7.25 5.11
CA ASN A 111 -5.80 -8.51 4.38
C ASN A 111 -5.40 -8.36 2.91
N SER A 112 -5.66 -7.20 2.30
CA SER A 112 -5.23 -6.94 0.92
C SER A 112 -3.71 -6.96 0.75
N ALA A 113 -2.94 -6.41 1.69
CA ALA A 113 -1.48 -6.50 1.66
C ALA A 113 -1.01 -7.96 1.79
N LYS A 114 -1.59 -8.73 2.71
CA LYS A 114 -1.28 -10.15 2.91
C LYS A 114 -1.55 -11.00 1.66
N VAL A 115 -2.74 -10.88 1.07
CA VAL A 115 -3.10 -11.62 -0.15
C VAL A 115 -2.25 -11.18 -1.34
N LEU A 116 -1.98 -9.87 -1.48
CA LEU A 116 -1.14 -9.35 -2.56
C LEU A 116 0.30 -9.85 -2.43
N SER A 117 0.86 -9.84 -1.22
CA SER A 117 2.18 -10.41 -0.99
C SER A 117 2.19 -11.89 -1.33
N ALA A 118 1.20 -12.67 -0.87
CA ALA A 118 1.09 -14.10 -1.15
C ALA A 118 1.10 -14.40 -2.66
N ILE A 119 0.32 -13.65 -3.43
CA ILE A 119 0.23 -13.82 -4.89
C ILE A 119 1.53 -13.42 -5.57
N THR A 120 2.11 -12.28 -5.22
CA THR A 120 3.24 -11.69 -5.96
C THR A 120 4.61 -12.17 -5.48
N SER A 121 4.69 -12.80 -4.31
CA SER A 121 5.95 -13.19 -3.65
C SER A 121 6.90 -12.01 -3.34
N TYR A 122 6.36 -10.80 -3.24
CA TYR A 122 7.10 -9.59 -2.86
C TYR A 122 6.53 -8.98 -1.57
N THR A 123 7.21 -7.98 -1.03
CA THR A 123 6.67 -7.17 0.06
C THR A 123 5.53 -6.31 -0.48
N ALA A 124 4.35 -6.43 0.11
CA ALA A 124 3.18 -5.66 -0.27
C ALA A 124 2.92 -4.56 0.75
N LEU A 125 2.47 -3.41 0.27
CA LEU A 125 2.13 -2.23 1.06
C LEU A 125 0.68 -1.85 0.80
N ALA A 126 -0.06 -1.49 1.83
CA ALA A 126 -1.39 -0.92 1.71
C ALA A 126 -1.53 0.28 2.65
N LEU A 127 -1.99 1.39 2.09
CA LEU A 127 -2.31 2.61 2.82
C LEU A 127 -3.78 2.53 3.25
N SER A 128 -4.13 2.83 4.49
CA SER A 128 -5.53 2.90 4.93
C SER A 128 -6.30 4.01 4.20
N PRO A 129 -7.63 3.95 4.16
CA PRO A 129 -8.44 4.97 3.51
C PRO A 129 -8.32 6.33 4.19
N GLN A 130 -7.94 7.35 3.43
CA GLN A 130 -7.92 8.75 3.85
C GLN A 130 -9.31 9.36 3.72
N LEU A 131 -10.16 9.08 4.69
CA LEU A 131 -11.50 9.65 4.77
C LEU A 131 -11.42 11.01 5.46
N LYS A 132 -10.73 11.96 4.81
CA LYS A 132 -10.64 13.34 5.29
C LYS A 132 -12.06 13.89 5.45
N LYS A 133 -12.39 14.36 6.66
CA LYS A 133 -13.72 14.84 7.07
C LYS A 133 -14.74 13.74 7.38
N SER A 134 -14.29 12.58 7.84
CA SER A 134 -15.21 11.59 8.40
C SER A 134 -16.00 12.24 9.55
N LYS A 135 -17.30 11.93 9.61
CA LYS A 135 -18.18 12.46 10.65
C LYS A 135 -18.42 11.42 11.72
N LEU A 136 -18.50 11.87 12.96
CA LEU A 136 -18.86 10.99 14.05
C LEU A 136 -20.29 10.45 13.86
N LYS A 137 -20.44 9.13 13.78
CA LYS A 137 -21.74 8.44 13.67
C LYS A 137 -22.25 8.00 15.02
N HIS A 138 -21.37 7.50 15.89
CA HIS A 138 -21.74 7.01 17.22
C HIS A 138 -20.59 7.05 18.24
N ILE A 139 -20.94 7.30 19.51
CA ILE A 139 -20.07 7.14 20.68
C ILE A 139 -20.73 6.20 21.68
N GLN A 140 -19.99 5.23 22.21
CA GLN A 140 -20.45 4.40 23.31
C GLN A 140 -19.37 4.31 24.39
N LEU A 141 -19.77 4.49 25.65
CA LEU A 141 -18.94 4.21 26.81
C LEU A 141 -19.45 2.94 27.48
N LEU A 142 -18.56 2.01 27.80
CA LEU A 142 -18.88 0.74 28.47
C LEU A 142 -17.96 0.55 29.69
N PRO A 143 -18.49 0.29 30.88
CA PRO A 143 -17.65 -0.02 32.03
C PRO A 143 -16.96 -1.39 31.83
N ILE A 144 -15.67 -1.46 32.13
CA ILE A 144 -14.91 -2.71 32.22
C ILE A 144 -14.75 -3.12 33.69
N ASP A 145 -14.40 -2.16 34.54
CA ASP A 145 -14.34 -2.29 35.99
C ASP A 145 -14.72 -0.95 36.64
N ASP A 146 -14.61 -0.86 37.97
CA ASP A 146 -14.98 0.34 38.74
C ASP A 146 -14.30 1.65 38.27
N LEU A 147 -13.16 1.56 37.59
CA LEU A 147 -12.40 2.73 37.14
C LEU A 147 -12.00 2.69 35.67
N LYS A 148 -12.18 1.57 34.96
CA LYS A 148 -11.85 1.44 33.53
C LYS A 148 -13.10 1.48 32.67
N VAL A 149 -13.01 2.25 31.60
CA VAL A 149 -14.09 2.41 30.62
C VAL A 149 -13.53 2.15 29.23
N LEU A 150 -14.28 1.38 28.44
CA LEU A 150 -14.09 1.21 27.01
C LEU A 150 -14.86 2.32 26.29
N LEU A 151 -14.15 3.17 25.57
CA LEU A 151 -14.74 4.07 24.58
C LEU A 151 -14.77 3.32 23.25
N VAL A 152 -15.94 3.30 22.60
CA VAL A 152 -16.12 2.86 21.22
C VAL A 152 -16.60 4.05 20.40
N LEU A 153 -15.88 4.36 19.32
CA LEU A 153 -16.21 5.39 18.35
C LEU A 153 -16.50 4.75 17.00
N VAL A 154 -17.55 5.22 16.33
CA VAL A 154 -17.89 4.81 14.97
C VAL A 154 -18.05 6.06 14.12
N ASN A 155 -17.39 6.10 12.96
CA ASN A 155 -17.58 7.18 11.98
C ASN A 155 -18.63 6.81 10.92
N ASP A 156 -19.01 7.78 10.09
CA ASP A 156 -19.96 7.62 8.98
C ASP A 156 -19.48 6.68 7.88
N SER A 157 -18.18 6.40 7.86
CA SER A 157 -17.54 5.45 6.96
C SER A 157 -17.52 4.00 7.49
N GLY A 158 -18.01 3.77 8.71
CA GLY A 158 -18.06 2.44 9.32
C GLY A 158 -16.77 1.98 10.00
N ILE A 159 -15.76 2.84 10.11
CA ILE A 159 -14.54 2.55 10.89
C ILE A 159 -14.91 2.61 12.37
N VAL A 160 -14.50 1.57 13.11
CA VAL A 160 -14.66 1.47 14.55
C VAL A 160 -13.28 1.60 15.19
N LYS A 161 -13.12 2.53 16.13
CA LYS A 161 -11.95 2.57 17.00
C LYS A 161 -12.39 2.47 18.44
N ASN A 162 -11.64 1.71 19.22
CA ASN A 162 -11.89 1.54 20.63
C ASN A 162 -10.64 1.84 21.46
N THR A 163 -10.83 2.46 22.61
CA THR A 163 -9.75 2.72 23.56
C THR A 163 -10.21 2.46 24.98
N ILE A 164 -9.32 1.94 25.81
CA ILE A 164 -9.56 1.73 27.22
C ILE A 164 -8.86 2.84 27.98
N PHE A 165 -9.61 3.54 28.82
CA PHE A 165 -9.07 4.58 29.67
C PHE A 165 -9.51 4.40 31.12
N ARG A 166 -8.79 5.07 32.03
CA ARG A 166 -9.04 5.03 33.47
C ARG A 166 -9.60 6.36 33.96
N LEU A 167 -10.63 6.29 34.80
CA LEU A 167 -11.24 7.42 35.49
C LEU A 167 -10.62 7.62 36.88
N ASP A 168 -10.67 8.87 37.35
CA ASP A 168 -10.21 9.25 38.70
C ASP A 168 -11.19 8.86 39.81
N LYS A 169 -12.46 8.61 39.44
CA LYS A 169 -13.54 8.27 40.35
C LYS A 169 -14.39 7.16 39.74
N LYS A 170 -14.98 6.36 40.63
CA LYS A 170 -15.99 5.37 40.25
C LYS A 170 -17.18 6.07 39.61
N ILE A 171 -17.66 5.49 38.51
CA ILE A 171 -18.84 5.94 37.79
C ILE A 171 -19.80 4.76 37.64
N ASP A 172 -21.08 5.04 37.72
CA ASP A 172 -22.10 4.01 37.52
C ASP A 172 -22.36 3.78 36.03
N GLU A 173 -22.85 2.59 35.67
CA GLU A 173 -23.19 2.24 34.30
C GLU A 173 -24.28 3.18 33.75
N ASP A 174 -25.30 3.50 34.57
CA ASP A 174 -26.35 4.44 34.23
C ASP A 174 -25.81 5.83 33.88
N GLN A 175 -24.78 6.29 34.59
CA GLN A 175 -24.14 7.58 34.33
C GLN A 175 -23.38 7.57 33.00
N LEU A 176 -22.69 6.46 32.69
CA LEU A 176 -22.03 6.28 31.39
C LEU A 176 -23.03 6.26 30.23
N ILE A 177 -24.22 5.67 30.41
CA ILE A 177 -25.29 5.69 29.42
C ILE A 177 -25.77 7.13 29.17
N VAL A 178 -26.02 7.89 30.24
CA VAL A 178 -26.45 9.30 30.15
C VAL A 178 -25.41 10.16 29.42
N ILE A 179 -24.13 10.01 29.79
CA ILE A 179 -23.02 10.71 29.13
C ILE A 179 -22.92 10.29 27.65
N SER A 180 -23.00 8.99 27.35
CA SER A 180 -22.95 8.48 25.96
C SER A 180 -24.05 9.10 25.11
N ASN A 181 -25.29 9.13 25.61
CA ASN A 181 -26.43 9.72 24.90
C ASN A 181 -26.24 11.22 24.67
N PHE A 182 -25.74 11.94 25.66
CA PHE A 182 -25.47 13.36 25.55
C PHE A 182 -24.38 13.66 24.51
N LEU A 183 -23.27 12.91 24.53
CA LEU A 183 -22.20 13.05 23.55
C LEU A 183 -22.69 12.76 22.14
N ASN A 184 -23.51 11.72 21.95
CA ASN A 184 -24.15 11.47 20.65
C ASN A 184 -25.05 12.63 20.21
N HIS A 185 -25.83 13.22 21.12
CA HIS A 185 -26.72 14.33 20.79
C HIS A 185 -25.94 15.59 20.33
N LYS A 186 -24.80 15.88 20.96
CA LYS A 186 -24.02 17.09 20.65
C LYS A 186 -23.01 16.88 19.51
N LEU A 187 -22.36 15.71 19.44
CA LEU A 187 -21.19 15.52 18.58
C LEU A 187 -21.48 14.72 17.30
N LYS A 188 -22.63 14.03 17.22
CA LYS A 188 -22.97 13.26 16.01
C LYS A 188 -23.08 14.15 14.79
N GLY A 189 -22.48 13.72 13.68
CA GLY A 189 -22.45 14.42 12.41
C GLY A 189 -21.37 15.51 12.31
N LEU A 190 -20.59 15.72 13.38
CA LEU A 190 -19.47 16.65 13.37
C LEU A 190 -18.19 15.97 12.88
N THR A 191 -17.34 16.76 12.24
CA THR A 191 -15.95 16.39 11.97
C THR A 191 -15.07 16.65 13.19
N ILE A 192 -13.84 16.13 13.21
CA ILE A 192 -12.89 16.41 14.28
C ILE A 192 -12.62 17.91 14.49
N GLU A 193 -12.54 18.66 13.39
CA GLU A 193 -12.35 20.11 13.42
C GLU A 193 -13.54 20.81 14.09
N ASP A 194 -14.75 20.33 13.83
CA ASP A 194 -15.98 20.88 14.40
C ASP A 194 -16.13 20.47 15.88
N ILE A 195 -15.78 19.24 16.25
CA ILE A 195 -15.76 18.78 17.65
C ILE A 195 -14.83 19.69 18.47
N GLY A 196 -13.63 19.98 17.97
CA GLY A 196 -12.71 20.91 18.63
C GLY A 196 -13.32 22.30 18.89
N ARG A 197 -14.08 22.84 17.92
CA ARG A 197 -14.74 24.16 18.06
C ARG A 197 -15.94 24.14 19.01
N GLU A 198 -16.74 23.09 18.98
CA GLU A 198 -17.91 22.94 19.86
C GLU A 198 -17.49 22.84 21.34
N MET A 199 -16.28 22.32 21.60
CA MET A 199 -15.72 22.28 22.95
C MET A 199 -15.36 23.65 23.52
N ASP A 200 -14.89 24.58 22.69
CA ASP A 200 -14.52 25.93 23.10
C ASP A 200 -15.76 26.80 23.43
N ASN A 201 -16.96 26.37 23.00
CA ASN A 201 -18.21 27.12 23.11
C ASN A 201 -19.05 26.79 24.37
N ASP A 202 -18.47 26.13 25.39
CA ASP A 202 -19.11 25.96 26.72
C ASP A 202 -20.43 25.14 26.70
N ILE A 203 -20.59 24.28 25.69
CA ILE A 203 -21.81 23.51 25.35
C ILE A 203 -22.17 22.48 26.43
N PHE A 204 -21.22 22.15 27.30
CA PHE A 204 -21.36 21.17 28.37
C PHE A 204 -21.96 21.74 29.68
N LYS A 205 -22.34 23.03 29.70
CA LYS A 205 -23.01 23.65 30.86
C LYS A 205 -24.31 22.95 31.28
N GLU A 206 -25.01 22.33 30.34
CA GLU A 206 -26.24 21.55 30.58
C GLU A 206 -26.01 20.30 31.45
N MET A 207 -24.76 19.83 31.56
CA MET A 207 -24.36 18.64 32.30
C MET A 207 -23.42 18.98 33.46
N TYR A 208 -23.75 20.00 34.27
CA TYR A 208 -22.88 20.47 35.35
C TYR A 208 -22.42 19.35 36.30
N GLU A 209 -23.30 18.40 36.63
CA GLU A 209 -23.01 17.24 37.49
C GLU A 209 -21.95 16.30 36.89
N TYR A 210 -21.93 16.16 35.57
CA TYR A 210 -20.99 15.28 34.84
C TYR A 210 -19.82 16.03 34.21
N LYS A 211 -19.76 17.35 34.37
CA LYS A 211 -18.79 18.22 33.68
C LYS A 211 -17.36 17.72 33.81
N LYS A 212 -16.92 17.39 35.02
CA LYS A 212 -15.54 16.92 35.26
C LYS A 212 -15.21 15.61 34.51
N ILE A 213 -16.20 14.72 34.39
CA ILE A 213 -16.03 13.43 33.70
C ILE A 213 -15.97 13.68 32.20
N ILE A 214 -16.88 14.52 31.69
CA ILE A 214 -16.90 14.92 30.29
C ILE A 214 -15.58 15.59 29.92
N ASP A 215 -15.10 16.55 30.71
CA ASP A 215 -13.82 17.25 30.50
C ASP A 215 -12.63 16.26 30.43
N ASN A 216 -12.68 15.14 31.16
CA ASN A 216 -11.67 14.09 31.11
C ASN A 216 -11.80 13.17 29.88
N ILE A 217 -13.03 12.90 29.43
CA ILE A 217 -13.30 11.98 28.30
C ILE A 217 -13.05 12.67 26.96
N ILE A 218 -13.36 13.95 26.85
CA ILE A 218 -13.30 14.68 25.59
C ILE A 218 -11.90 14.66 24.93
N PRO A 219 -10.78 14.89 25.65
CA PRO A 219 -9.45 14.75 25.06
C PRO A 219 -9.18 13.34 24.52
N ILE A 220 -9.77 12.33 25.16
CA ILE A 220 -9.65 10.92 24.75
C ILE A 220 -10.45 10.69 23.47
N ILE A 221 -11.66 11.25 23.36
CA ILE A 221 -12.45 11.23 22.12
C ILE A 221 -11.68 11.91 21.00
N ASN A 222 -11.15 13.11 21.23
CA ASN A 222 -10.39 13.85 20.21
C ASN A 222 -9.16 13.07 19.75
N LYS A 223 -8.39 12.50 20.68
CA LYS A 223 -7.24 11.68 20.32
C LYS A 223 -7.67 10.45 19.52
N THR A 224 -8.65 9.70 20.01
CA THR A 224 -9.12 8.45 19.37
C THR A 224 -9.74 8.74 17.99
N PHE A 225 -10.42 9.87 17.83
CA PHE A 225 -11.00 10.28 16.56
C PHE A 225 -9.95 10.83 15.59
N ASN A 226 -8.92 11.55 16.06
CA ASN A 226 -7.76 11.87 15.24
C ASN A 226 -7.04 10.61 14.76
N ASP A 227 -6.98 9.57 15.61
CA ASP A 227 -6.41 8.27 15.22
C ASP A 227 -7.28 7.57 14.15
N ILE A 228 -8.60 7.82 14.07
CA ILE A 228 -9.48 7.33 12.98
C ILE A 228 -9.09 7.96 11.63
N ASP A 229 -8.77 9.26 11.62
CA ASP A 229 -8.35 9.97 10.41
C ASP A 229 -6.84 9.81 10.12
N SER A 230 -6.11 9.12 11.00
CA SER A 230 -4.69 8.85 10.82
C SER A 230 -4.45 7.83 9.71
N VAL A 231 -3.42 8.11 8.91
CA VAL A 231 -3.07 7.29 7.76
C VAL A 231 -2.22 6.14 8.25
N GLU A 232 -2.76 4.94 8.23
CA GLU A 232 -2.03 3.73 8.59
C GLU A 232 -1.39 3.12 7.33
N VAL A 233 -0.17 2.61 7.49
CA VAL A 233 0.50 1.80 6.46
C VAL A 233 0.61 0.38 6.99
N TYR A 234 0.08 -0.55 6.20
CA TYR A 234 0.22 -1.98 6.40
C TYR A 234 1.29 -2.51 5.44
N ALA A 235 2.18 -3.34 5.96
CA ALA A 235 3.20 -4.04 5.18
C ALA A 235 3.12 -5.53 5.48
N ASP A 236 3.13 -6.36 4.44
CA ASP A 236 3.15 -7.82 4.56
C ASP A 236 4.20 -8.43 3.63
N GLY A 237 4.74 -9.59 4.00
CA GLY A 237 5.80 -10.27 3.25
C GLY A 237 7.13 -9.53 3.22
N VAL A 238 7.46 -8.77 4.27
CA VAL A 238 8.76 -8.09 4.41
C VAL A 238 9.92 -9.07 4.31
N ASN A 239 9.74 -10.29 4.86
CA ASN A 239 10.72 -11.35 4.82
C ASN A 239 10.99 -11.93 3.42
N LYS A 240 10.08 -11.75 2.45
CA LYS A 240 10.26 -12.28 1.09
C LYS A 240 11.41 -11.65 0.35
N ILE A 241 11.83 -10.45 0.76
CA ILE A 241 12.97 -9.79 0.16
C ILE A 241 14.26 -10.64 0.28
N PHE A 242 14.35 -11.49 1.31
CA PHE A 242 15.52 -12.35 1.55
C PHE A 242 15.61 -13.56 0.60
N ASP A 243 14.53 -13.85 -0.14
CA ASP A 243 14.55 -14.90 -1.17
C ASP A 243 15.32 -14.44 -2.43
N PHE A 244 15.63 -13.14 -2.55
CA PHE A 244 16.35 -12.56 -3.67
C PHE A 244 17.86 -12.45 -3.38
N PRO A 245 18.77 -12.93 -4.27
CA PRO A 245 20.22 -12.85 -4.10
C PRO A 245 20.76 -11.44 -3.80
N GLU A 246 20.09 -10.40 -4.30
CA GLU A 246 20.43 -8.99 -4.08
C GLU A 246 20.42 -8.58 -2.59
N TYR A 247 19.64 -9.28 -1.77
CA TYR A 247 19.42 -8.99 -0.35
C TYR A 247 20.03 -10.05 0.58
N LYS A 248 20.99 -10.84 0.08
CA LYS A 248 21.84 -11.69 0.94
C LYS A 248 22.85 -10.89 1.76
N ASP A 249 23.09 -9.64 1.37
CA ASP A 249 23.87 -8.68 2.15
C ASP A 249 23.07 -8.24 3.39
N LEU A 250 23.64 -8.46 4.56
CA LEU A 250 22.97 -8.24 5.84
C LEU A 250 22.73 -6.75 6.14
N ASP A 251 23.62 -5.87 5.68
CA ASP A 251 23.47 -4.43 5.91
C ASP A 251 22.38 -3.87 4.98
N LYS A 252 22.32 -4.34 3.72
CA LYS A 252 21.21 -4.03 2.81
C LYS A 252 19.88 -4.52 3.36
N ALA A 253 19.83 -5.77 3.84
CA ALA A 253 18.63 -6.35 4.43
C ALA A 253 18.14 -5.52 5.62
N LYS A 254 19.03 -5.16 6.56
CA LYS A 254 18.68 -4.29 7.70
C LYS A 254 18.18 -2.92 7.25
N SER A 255 18.88 -2.29 6.31
CA SER A 255 18.48 -0.98 5.79
C SER A 255 17.08 -1.01 5.17
N PHE A 256 16.74 -2.07 4.45
CA PHE A 256 15.41 -2.27 3.88
C PHE A 256 14.35 -2.48 4.96
N ILE A 257 14.61 -3.35 5.95
CA ILE A 257 13.67 -3.58 7.05
C ILE A 257 13.38 -2.28 7.81
N SER A 258 14.43 -1.54 8.21
CA SER A 258 14.27 -0.28 8.92
C SER A 258 13.49 0.75 8.11
N PHE A 259 13.65 0.75 6.79
CA PHE A 259 12.84 1.58 5.90
C PHE A 259 11.37 1.17 5.88
N ILE A 260 11.07 -0.14 5.87
CA ILE A 260 9.69 -0.65 5.88
C ILE A 260 9.01 -0.43 7.24
N GLU A 261 9.76 -0.40 8.34
CA GLU A 261 9.26 -0.12 9.68
C GLU A 261 8.90 1.36 9.89
N ASP A 262 9.46 2.27 9.09
CA ASP A 262 9.15 3.71 9.13
C ASP A 262 7.83 4.01 8.41
N LYS A 263 6.73 3.89 9.16
CA LYS A 263 5.37 4.12 8.65
C LYS A 263 5.14 5.54 8.12
N GLU A 264 5.74 6.55 8.72
CA GLU A 264 5.57 7.94 8.29
C GLU A 264 6.21 8.15 6.92
N LEU A 265 7.43 7.64 6.75
CA LEU A 265 8.15 7.69 5.49
C LEU A 265 7.38 6.93 4.39
N LEU A 266 6.90 5.72 4.68
CA LEU A 266 6.09 4.95 3.73
C LEU A 266 4.79 5.67 3.36
N ALA A 267 4.10 6.25 4.33
CA ALA A 267 2.88 7.02 4.09
C ALA A 267 3.15 8.19 3.14
N ASN A 268 4.25 8.91 3.36
CA ASN A 268 4.66 10.02 2.50
C ASN A 268 4.90 9.56 1.05
N ILE A 269 5.60 8.44 0.84
CA ILE A 269 5.83 7.89 -0.51
C ILE A 269 4.53 7.50 -1.20
N LEU A 270 3.66 6.79 -0.47
CA LEU A 270 2.39 6.34 -1.01
C LEU A 270 1.47 7.52 -1.33
N LEU A 271 1.59 8.63 -0.60
CA LEU A 271 0.81 9.85 -0.84
C LEU A 271 1.39 10.78 -1.90
N SER A 272 2.72 10.81 -2.08
CA SER A 272 3.41 11.84 -2.86
C SER A 272 3.25 11.75 -4.38
N ASN A 273 2.41 10.85 -4.89
CA ASN A 273 2.25 10.63 -6.32
C ASN A 273 0.77 10.44 -6.67
N THR A 274 0.10 11.48 -7.15
CA THR A 274 -1.25 11.30 -7.73
C THR A 274 -1.26 11.98 -9.08
N ASN A 275 -0.47 11.46 -10.02
CA ASN A 275 -0.43 12.00 -11.38
C ASN A 275 -1.66 11.58 -12.22
N GLY A 276 -2.72 11.09 -11.57
CA GLY A 276 -3.94 10.62 -12.22
C GLY A 276 -3.80 9.27 -12.95
N ASN A 277 -2.63 8.65 -12.91
CA ASN A 277 -2.39 7.35 -13.53
C ASN A 277 -2.94 6.21 -12.68
N GLU A 278 -3.54 5.20 -13.32
CA GLU A 278 -4.06 3.99 -12.67
C GLU A 278 -2.93 3.18 -11.99
N ILE A 279 -1.74 3.17 -12.58
CA ILE A 279 -0.55 2.47 -12.10
C ILE A 279 0.62 3.44 -12.10
N GLU A 280 1.32 3.50 -10.98
CA GLU A 280 2.54 4.29 -10.78
C GLU A 280 3.70 3.35 -10.49
N ILE A 281 4.86 3.63 -11.10
CA ILE A 281 6.03 2.77 -11.05
C ILE A 281 7.26 3.63 -10.89
N THR A 282 8.06 3.37 -9.86
CA THR A 282 9.43 3.89 -9.70
C THR A 282 10.41 2.73 -9.70
N ILE A 283 11.56 2.92 -10.33
CA ILE A 283 12.56 1.87 -10.59
C ILE A 283 13.93 2.38 -10.21
N GLY A 284 14.60 1.65 -9.32
CA GLY A 284 15.99 1.85 -8.96
C GLY A 284 16.28 3.29 -8.53
N ASN A 285 17.11 3.99 -9.29
CA ASN A 285 17.53 5.37 -9.01
C ASN A 285 16.43 6.43 -9.17
N GLU A 286 15.24 6.06 -9.65
CA GLU A 286 14.07 6.95 -9.62
C GLU A 286 13.47 7.06 -8.22
N ASN A 287 13.80 6.13 -7.31
CA ASN A 287 13.39 6.22 -5.92
C ASN A 287 14.19 7.29 -5.17
N ILE A 288 13.49 8.07 -4.34
CA ILE A 288 14.08 9.21 -3.60
C ILE A 288 15.00 8.72 -2.48
N TYR A 289 14.65 7.61 -1.83
CA TYR A 289 15.32 7.13 -0.63
C TYR A 289 16.37 6.07 -0.95
N ASP A 290 17.58 6.21 -0.37
CA ASP A 290 18.70 5.30 -0.58
C ASP A 290 18.39 3.82 -0.30
N PRO A 291 17.65 3.44 0.79
CA PRO A 291 17.37 2.04 1.09
C PRO A 291 16.59 1.27 0.01
N ILE A 292 15.96 1.98 -0.94
CA ILE A 292 15.13 1.39 -2.00
C ILE A 292 15.64 1.72 -3.41
N LYS A 293 16.88 2.21 -3.55
CA LYS A 293 17.50 2.46 -4.86
C LYS A 293 17.83 1.20 -5.67
N GLU A 294 17.76 0.02 -5.05
CA GLU A 294 17.86 -1.27 -5.73
C GLU A 294 16.48 -1.96 -5.86
N CYS A 295 15.40 -1.25 -5.51
CA CYS A 295 14.03 -1.72 -5.62
C CYS A 295 13.28 -1.07 -6.77
N SER A 296 12.18 -1.71 -7.16
CA SER A 296 11.06 -1.07 -7.83
C SER A 296 9.88 -1.02 -6.88
N LEU A 297 9.15 0.10 -6.92
CA LEU A 297 7.88 0.27 -6.23
C LEU A 297 6.78 0.45 -7.29
N ILE A 298 5.76 -0.40 -7.23
CA ILE A 298 4.61 -0.37 -8.12
C ILE A 298 3.37 -0.16 -7.26
N THR A 299 2.62 0.91 -7.49
CA THR A 299 1.41 1.24 -6.72
C THR A 299 0.22 1.48 -7.63
N THR A 300 -0.97 1.22 -7.10
CA THR A 300 -2.25 1.59 -7.69
C THR A 300 -3.14 2.22 -6.61
N THR A 301 -4.17 2.93 -7.05
CA THR A 301 -5.15 3.54 -6.17
C THR A 301 -6.40 2.68 -6.09
N TYR A 302 -7.13 2.78 -4.97
CA TYR A 302 -8.49 2.26 -4.87
C TYR A 302 -9.42 3.41 -4.42
N LYS A 303 -10.68 3.30 -4.82
CA LYS A 303 -11.64 4.41 -4.77
C LYS A 303 -12.89 4.04 -4.00
N LEU A 304 -13.61 5.07 -3.57
CA LEU A 304 -14.99 4.98 -3.12
C LEU A 304 -15.79 6.02 -3.91
N GLY A 305 -16.65 5.55 -4.82
CA GLY A 305 -17.18 6.41 -5.89
C GLY A 305 -16.04 7.00 -6.72
N ASP A 306 -16.07 8.30 -6.97
CA ASP A 306 -15.03 9.00 -7.75
C ASP A 306 -13.82 9.44 -6.91
N VAL A 307 -13.85 9.24 -5.58
CA VAL A 307 -12.81 9.72 -4.67
C VAL A 307 -11.75 8.63 -4.48
N THR A 308 -10.49 8.98 -4.74
CA THR A 308 -9.37 8.14 -4.35
C THR A 308 -9.19 8.22 -2.85
N ILE A 309 -9.32 7.07 -2.19
CA ILE A 309 -9.26 7.00 -0.74
C ILE A 309 -8.00 6.30 -0.26
N GLY A 310 -7.29 5.51 -1.06
CA GLY A 310 -6.01 4.95 -0.64
C GLY A 310 -5.21 4.33 -1.77
N LYS A 311 -4.12 3.68 -1.39
CA LYS A 311 -3.20 3.00 -2.32
C LYS A 311 -2.82 1.62 -1.83
N ILE A 312 -2.56 0.75 -2.79
CA ILE A 312 -1.93 -0.55 -2.56
C ILE A 312 -0.76 -0.71 -3.54
N GLY A 313 0.29 -1.37 -3.10
CA GLY A 313 1.50 -1.49 -3.89
C GLY A 313 2.37 -2.67 -3.50
N VAL A 314 3.42 -2.83 -4.29
CA VAL A 314 4.43 -3.88 -4.11
C VAL A 314 5.81 -3.26 -4.24
N ILE A 315 6.71 -3.64 -3.35
CA ILE A 315 8.12 -3.33 -3.40
C ILE A 315 8.95 -4.61 -3.51
N GLY A 316 9.92 -4.61 -4.43
CA GLY A 316 10.81 -5.73 -4.68
C GLY A 316 12.03 -5.28 -5.48
N PRO A 317 12.99 -6.18 -5.81
CA PRO A 317 14.18 -5.82 -6.57
C PRO A 317 13.85 -5.28 -7.97
N THR A 318 14.73 -4.49 -8.59
CA THR A 318 14.47 -3.94 -9.95
C THR A 318 14.18 -5.00 -11.02
N ARG A 319 14.60 -6.25 -10.81
CA ARG A 319 14.28 -7.40 -11.69
C ARG A 319 12.94 -8.09 -11.39
N MET A 320 11.93 -7.34 -10.98
CA MET A 320 10.57 -7.83 -10.74
C MET A 320 9.90 -8.41 -11.99
N ASP A 321 8.94 -9.33 -11.80
CA ASP A 321 7.97 -9.71 -12.84
C ASP A 321 6.91 -8.60 -13.00
N TYR A 322 7.28 -7.53 -13.71
CA TYR A 322 6.40 -6.37 -13.92
C TYR A 322 5.03 -6.73 -14.51
N PRO A 323 4.91 -7.56 -15.57
CA PRO A 323 3.60 -7.96 -16.10
C PRO A 323 2.70 -8.60 -15.04
N MET A 324 3.24 -9.53 -14.24
CA MET A 324 2.50 -10.21 -13.18
C MET A 324 2.03 -9.21 -12.12
N VAL A 325 2.94 -8.37 -11.60
CA VAL A 325 2.64 -7.44 -10.50
C VAL A 325 1.65 -6.36 -10.93
N ILE A 326 1.81 -5.80 -12.13
CA ILE A 326 0.86 -4.81 -12.68
C ILE A 326 -0.54 -5.42 -12.82
N ASN A 327 -0.64 -6.65 -13.32
CA ASN A 327 -1.92 -7.35 -13.42
C ASN A 327 -2.55 -7.60 -12.05
N ALA A 328 -1.77 -8.05 -11.08
CA ALA A 328 -2.25 -8.27 -9.71
C ALA A 328 -2.80 -6.96 -9.14
N LEU A 329 -2.04 -5.87 -9.18
CA LEU A 329 -2.48 -4.59 -8.65
C LEU A 329 -3.77 -4.07 -9.31
N LYS A 330 -3.93 -4.20 -10.63
CA LYS A 330 -5.19 -3.86 -11.30
C LYS A 330 -6.38 -4.65 -10.78
N LEU A 331 -6.21 -5.95 -10.53
CA LEU A 331 -7.25 -6.80 -9.95
C LEU A 331 -7.60 -6.37 -8.51
N PHE A 332 -6.59 -6.02 -7.71
CA PHE A 332 -6.78 -5.55 -6.34
C PHE A 332 -7.47 -4.18 -6.30
N SER A 333 -7.05 -3.23 -7.13
CA SER A 333 -7.70 -1.92 -7.26
C SER A 333 -9.19 -2.06 -7.57
N ALA A 334 -9.53 -2.90 -8.57
CA ALA A 334 -10.91 -3.15 -8.96
C ALA A 334 -11.72 -3.83 -7.85
N ASN A 335 -11.17 -4.86 -7.21
CA ASN A 335 -11.86 -5.58 -6.15
C ASN A 335 -12.05 -4.74 -4.88
N LEU A 336 -11.02 -4.01 -4.45
CA LEU A 336 -11.12 -3.13 -3.28
C LEU A 336 -12.17 -2.05 -3.51
N THR A 337 -12.16 -1.40 -4.68
CA THR A 337 -13.17 -0.39 -5.03
C THR A 337 -14.58 -0.98 -4.97
N GLU A 338 -14.79 -2.15 -5.58
CA GLU A 338 -16.09 -2.83 -5.60
C GLU A 338 -16.56 -3.27 -4.19
N ILE A 339 -15.66 -3.79 -3.35
CA ILE A 339 -16.00 -4.23 -1.99
C ILE A 339 -16.32 -3.03 -1.09
N LEU A 340 -15.55 -1.94 -1.19
CA LEU A 340 -15.75 -0.74 -0.39
C LEU A 340 -17.09 -0.06 -0.70
N GLU A 341 -17.50 -0.03 -1.96
CA GLU A 341 -18.84 0.42 -2.35
C GLU A 341 -19.96 -0.40 -1.70
N MET A 342 -19.78 -1.73 -1.61
CA MET A 342 -20.75 -2.62 -0.94
C MET A 342 -20.82 -2.43 0.57
N LEU A 343 -19.71 -2.06 1.21
CA LEU A 343 -19.63 -1.85 2.66
C LEU A 343 -20.23 -0.50 3.08
N VAL A 344 -19.99 0.57 2.30
CA VAL A 344 -20.50 1.92 2.61
C VAL A 344 -21.94 2.14 2.15
N GLY A 345 -22.42 1.37 1.15
CA GLY A 345 -23.82 1.39 0.71
C GLY A 345 -24.82 0.69 1.65
N ARG A 346 -24.36 0.16 2.78
CA ARG A 346 -25.18 -0.43 3.86
C ARG A 346 -25.29 0.54 5.03
#